data_AF-A0A7S9REL7-F1
#
_entry.id   AF-A0A7S9REL7-F1
#
_cell.length_a   1.000
_cell.length_b   1.000
_cell.length_c   1.000
_cell.angle_alpha   90.00
_cell.angle_beta   90.00
_cell.angle_gamma   90.00
#
_symmetry.space_group_name_H-M   'P 1'
#
loop_
_entity.id
_entity.type
_entity.pdbx_description
1 polymer ?
#
loop_
_entity_poly.entity_id
_entity_poly.type
_entity_poly.pdbx_seq_one_letter_code
_entity_poly.pdbx_strand_id
1 'polypeptide(L)'
;MQSIDTSLIKIITTHYYIKRDTIVNKIEYKGKIFFDKFEKVNEPLTYSVMKEHEEGKAIIAHSLINASDKVENIVFDYNGRTPDRFWHRAQLLLREEGFINFTAYETKTPGHLHLYVHKGHTTLNEACTLANMLSAKLSQKLAKEWRMFPNIDMPKEFNILTLPYNLYQKERGASWSKYM
;
A
#
# COMPACT_ATOMS: atom_id res chain seq x y z
N MET A 1 -15.32 -16.33 2.15
CA MET A 1 -15.12 -15.00 2.79
C MET A 1 -13.64 -14.91 3.14
N GLN A 2 -12.95 -13.85 2.73
CA GLN A 2 -11.63 -13.56 3.32
C GLN A 2 -11.83 -13.30 4.81
N SER A 3 -10.90 -13.71 5.66
CA SER A 3 -10.99 -13.48 7.11
C SER A 3 -10.89 -11.98 7.46
N ILE A 4 -10.29 -11.18 6.58
CA ILE A 4 -10.05 -9.73 6.76
C ILE A 4 -10.89 -8.93 5.77
N ASP A 5 -11.51 -7.87 6.27
CA ASP A 5 -12.20 -6.89 5.44
C ASP A 5 -11.19 -6.00 4.69
N THR A 6 -10.99 -6.31 3.41
CA THR A 6 -10.13 -5.57 2.47
C THR A 6 -10.93 -4.62 1.56
N SER A 7 -12.25 -4.48 1.78
CA SER A 7 -13.17 -3.81 0.86
C SER A 7 -12.76 -2.36 0.53
N LEU A 8 -12.29 -1.60 1.53
CA LEU A 8 -11.87 -0.21 1.36
C LEU A 8 -10.55 -0.03 0.60
N ILE A 9 -9.75 -1.10 0.46
CA ILE A 9 -8.57 -1.04 -0.42
C ILE A 9 -9.03 -0.88 -1.88
N LYS A 10 -10.23 -1.37 -2.24
CA LYS A 10 -10.72 -1.42 -3.63
C LYS A 10 -9.67 -2.02 -4.55
N ILE A 11 -9.24 -3.23 -4.19
CA ILE A 11 -8.21 -3.99 -4.89
C ILE A 11 -8.58 -4.10 -6.38
N ILE A 12 -7.61 -3.85 -7.25
CA ILE A 12 -7.77 -4.07 -8.69
C ILE A 12 -7.72 -5.59 -8.92
N THR A 13 -8.82 -6.15 -9.40
CA THR A 13 -8.99 -7.61 -9.57
C THR A 13 -8.82 -8.10 -11.00
N THR A 14 -8.51 -7.23 -11.96
CA THR A 14 -8.37 -7.62 -13.38
C THR A 14 -7.08 -8.41 -13.67
N HIS A 15 -6.09 -8.29 -12.79
CA HIS A 15 -4.80 -8.97 -12.86
C HIS A 15 -4.24 -9.06 -11.44
N TYR A 16 -3.20 -9.86 -11.25
CA TYR A 16 -2.43 -9.89 -10.02
C TYR A 16 -0.95 -10.13 -10.31
N TYR A 17 -0.14 -10.08 -9.25
CA TYR A 17 1.27 -10.37 -9.31
C TYR A 17 1.59 -11.50 -8.34
N ILE A 18 2.36 -12.48 -8.79
CA ILE A 18 2.83 -13.59 -7.96
C ILE A 18 4.33 -13.50 -7.79
N LYS A 19 4.81 -13.56 -6.55
CA LYS A 19 6.25 -13.60 -6.28
C LYS A 19 6.81 -14.95 -6.70
N ARG A 20 7.92 -14.93 -7.43
CA ARG A 20 8.75 -16.08 -7.79
C ARG A 20 10.02 -16.13 -6.94
N ASP A 21 10.65 -17.31 -6.90
CA ASP A 21 11.91 -17.50 -6.19
C ASP A 21 13.10 -16.92 -6.97
N THR A 22 12.98 -16.90 -8.29
CA THR A 22 13.96 -16.33 -9.22
C THR A 22 13.64 -14.88 -9.58
N ILE A 23 14.63 -14.19 -10.16
CA ILE A 23 14.40 -12.90 -10.81
C ILE A 23 13.61 -13.15 -12.10
N VAL A 24 12.48 -12.48 -12.22
CA VAL A 24 11.58 -12.54 -13.39
C VAL A 24 12.06 -11.55 -14.45
N ASN A 25 12.39 -10.33 -14.05
CA ASN A 25 12.80 -9.27 -14.97
C ASN A 25 13.91 -8.39 -14.37
N LYS A 26 14.71 -7.79 -15.25
CA LYS A 26 15.69 -6.75 -14.92
C LYS A 26 15.32 -5.49 -15.69
N ILE A 27 15.04 -4.42 -14.96
CA ILE A 27 14.55 -3.16 -15.55
C ILE A 27 15.52 -2.04 -15.22
N GLU A 28 15.95 -1.30 -16.25
CA GLU A 28 16.66 -0.05 -16.07
C GLU A 28 15.67 1.11 -16.05
N TYR A 29 15.68 1.90 -14.98
CA TYR A 29 14.77 3.02 -14.80
C TYR A 29 15.48 4.16 -14.08
N LYS A 30 15.49 5.35 -14.71
CA LYS A 30 16.17 6.56 -14.21
C LYS A 30 17.63 6.30 -13.77
N GLY A 31 18.38 5.52 -14.56
CA GLY A 31 19.78 5.18 -14.29
C GLY A 31 20.00 4.22 -13.11
N LYS A 32 18.93 3.59 -12.59
CA LYS A 32 19.00 2.52 -11.59
C LYS A 32 18.53 1.20 -12.19
N ILE A 33 19.06 0.11 -11.67
CA ILE A 33 18.65 -1.24 -12.05
C ILE A 33 17.73 -1.79 -10.96
N PHE A 34 16.56 -2.27 -11.38
CA PHE A 34 15.58 -2.95 -10.55
C PHE A 34 15.52 -4.42 -10.96
N PHE A 35 15.47 -5.31 -9.96
CA PHE A 35 15.29 -6.73 -10.16
C PHE A 35 13.90 -7.11 -9.69
N ASP A 36 13.03 -7.45 -10.63
CA ASP A 36 11.68 -7.85 -10.32
C ASP A 36 11.63 -9.33 -9.99
N LYS A 37 10.98 -9.66 -8.88
CA LYS A 37 10.67 -11.04 -8.48
C LYS A 37 9.19 -11.33 -8.58
N PHE A 38 8.38 -10.36 -8.97
CA PHE A 38 6.96 -10.53 -9.18
C PHE A 38 6.68 -10.72 -10.67
N GLU A 39 5.94 -11.77 -10.98
CA GLU A 39 5.42 -12.01 -12.30
C GLU A 39 3.99 -11.49 -12.37
N LYS A 40 3.69 -10.68 -13.38
CA LYS A 40 2.31 -10.26 -13.65
C LYS A 40 1.54 -11.41 -14.30
N VAL A 41 0.46 -11.83 -13.66
CA VAL A 41 -0.49 -12.79 -14.22
C VAL A 41 -1.69 -12.01 -14.78
N ASN A 42 -1.90 -12.11 -16.09
CA ASN A 42 -2.99 -11.43 -16.80
C ASN A 42 -4.32 -12.19 -16.66
N GLU A 43 -4.65 -12.58 -15.43
CA GLU A 43 -5.88 -13.28 -15.06
C GLU A 43 -6.52 -12.63 -13.84
N PRO A 44 -7.85 -12.73 -13.66
CA PRO A 44 -8.51 -12.11 -12.52
C PRO A 44 -7.97 -12.59 -11.17
N LEU A 45 -7.83 -11.67 -10.22
CA LEU A 45 -7.56 -11.99 -8.81
C LEU A 45 -8.83 -12.58 -8.18
N THR A 46 -8.96 -13.90 -8.23
CA THR A 46 -10.11 -14.62 -7.68
C THR A 46 -9.93 -14.91 -6.18
N TYR A 47 -11.03 -15.26 -5.51
CA TYR A 47 -10.99 -15.70 -4.11
C TYR A 47 -10.05 -16.89 -3.88
N SER A 48 -9.94 -17.83 -4.84
CA SER A 48 -9.03 -18.98 -4.73
C SER A 48 -7.57 -18.52 -4.65
N VAL A 49 -7.18 -17.57 -5.51
CA VAL A 49 -5.81 -17.01 -5.52
C VAL A 49 -5.54 -16.23 -4.23
N MET A 50 -6.51 -15.45 -3.74
CA MET A 50 -6.38 -14.76 -2.46
C MET A 50 -6.25 -15.75 -1.29
N LYS A 51 -6.95 -16.89 -1.34
CA LYS A 51 -6.86 -17.93 -0.32
C LYS A 51 -5.49 -18.62 -0.31
N GLU A 52 -4.89 -18.86 -1.48
CA GLU A 52 -3.50 -19.36 -1.56
C GLU A 52 -2.51 -18.41 -0.90
N HIS A 53 -2.76 -17.10 -0.98
CA HIS A 53 -1.97 -16.11 -0.26
C HIS A 53 -2.14 -16.17 1.25
N GLU A 54 -3.39 -16.19 1.71
CA GLU A 54 -3.74 -16.28 3.13
C GLU A 54 -3.14 -17.55 3.77
N GLU A 55 -3.12 -18.66 3.04
CA GLU A 55 -2.54 -19.94 3.48
C GLU A 55 -1.00 -19.99 3.35
N GLY A 56 -0.37 -18.92 2.85
CA GLY A 56 1.09 -18.85 2.67
C GLY A 56 1.65 -19.72 1.55
N LYS A 57 0.79 -20.29 0.69
CA LYS A 57 1.19 -21.12 -0.47
C LYS A 57 1.82 -20.28 -1.58
N ALA A 58 1.38 -19.04 -1.73
CA ALA A 58 1.93 -18.08 -2.68
C ALA A 58 1.98 -16.67 -2.07
N ILE A 59 2.90 -15.83 -2.56
CA ILE A 59 2.91 -14.40 -2.19
C ILE A 59 2.28 -13.64 -3.35
N ILE A 60 1.05 -13.18 -3.14
CA ILE A 60 0.26 -12.47 -4.13
C ILE A 60 0.28 -10.97 -3.81
N ALA A 61 0.41 -10.16 -4.84
CA ALA A 61 0.36 -8.70 -4.77
C ALA A 61 -0.66 -8.13 -5.76
N HIS A 62 -1.22 -6.99 -5.40
CA HIS A 62 -2.16 -6.25 -6.24
C HIS A 62 -1.50 -4.96 -6.76
N SER A 63 -1.96 -4.49 -7.92
CA SER A 63 -1.58 -3.16 -8.41
C SER A 63 -2.23 -2.07 -7.57
N LEU A 64 -1.47 -1.02 -7.27
CA LEU A 64 -2.01 0.21 -6.68
C LEU A 64 -2.56 1.16 -7.76
N ILE A 65 -2.03 1.08 -8.97
CA ILE A 65 -2.33 1.98 -10.09
C ILE A 65 -3.25 1.27 -11.09
N ASN A 66 -4.36 1.90 -11.43
CA ASN A 66 -5.32 1.37 -12.38
C ASN A 66 -4.97 1.69 -13.84
N ALA A 67 -5.77 1.17 -14.77
CA ALA A 67 -5.56 1.34 -16.21
C ALA A 67 -5.66 2.81 -16.68
N SER A 68 -6.26 3.69 -15.88
CA SER A 68 -6.41 5.13 -16.17
C SER A 68 -5.42 6.01 -15.41
N ASP A 69 -4.31 5.44 -14.91
CA ASP A 69 -3.29 6.16 -14.13
C ASP A 69 -3.85 6.87 -12.88
N LYS A 70 -4.81 6.21 -12.23
CA LYS A 70 -5.37 6.63 -10.94
C LYS A 70 -5.12 5.60 -9.86
N VAL A 71 -5.11 6.06 -8.61
CA VAL A 71 -5.01 5.23 -7.41
C VAL A 71 -6.18 5.52 -6.48
N GLU A 72 -6.64 4.50 -5.76
CA GLU A 72 -7.64 4.67 -4.69
C GLU A 72 -6.99 5.00 -3.34
N ASN A 73 -5.74 4.58 -3.14
CA ASN A 73 -5.06 4.71 -1.86
C ASN A 73 -3.63 5.25 -2.03
N ILE A 74 -3.19 5.97 -1.00
CA ILE A 74 -1.77 6.21 -0.72
C ILE A 74 -1.39 5.28 0.42
N VAL A 75 -0.21 4.68 0.36
CA VAL A 75 0.20 3.65 1.32
C VAL A 75 1.56 3.99 1.93
N PHE A 76 1.63 3.91 3.25
CA PHE A 76 2.90 3.79 3.95
C PHE A 76 3.23 2.30 4.10
N ASP A 77 4.36 1.90 3.53
CA ASP A 77 4.97 0.58 3.74
C ASP A 77 6.02 0.72 4.85
N TYR A 78 5.58 0.53 6.10
CA TYR A 78 6.40 0.61 7.30
C TYR A 78 7.18 -0.69 7.52
N ASN A 79 8.50 -0.56 7.64
CA ASN A 79 9.46 -1.67 7.75
C ASN A 79 10.33 -1.56 9.01
N GLY A 80 9.86 -0.82 10.03
CA GLY A 80 10.55 -0.70 11.31
C GLY A 80 10.10 -1.75 12.32
N ARG A 81 10.52 -1.57 13.59
CA ARG A 81 10.29 -2.55 14.68
C ARG A 81 9.28 -2.09 15.74
N THR A 82 8.78 -0.87 15.64
CA THR A 82 7.88 -0.27 16.64
C THR A 82 6.57 0.17 15.98
N PRO A 83 5.71 -0.78 15.54
CA PRO A 83 4.46 -0.48 14.83
C PRO A 83 3.53 0.44 15.63
N ASP A 84 3.44 0.26 16.96
CA ASP A 84 2.57 1.09 17.81
C ASP A 84 2.97 2.56 17.78
N ARG A 85 4.29 2.82 17.84
CA ARG A 85 4.84 4.17 17.76
C ARG A 85 4.62 4.78 16.38
N PHE A 86 4.82 4.00 15.32
CA PHE A 86 4.54 4.43 13.96
C PHE A 86 3.07 4.78 13.77
N TRP A 87 2.17 3.85 14.11
CA TRP A 87 0.73 4.04 14.02
C TRP A 87 0.27 5.27 14.80
N HIS A 88 0.70 5.41 16.05
CA HIS A 88 0.27 6.53 16.90
C HIS A 88 0.64 7.90 16.31
N ARG A 89 1.82 8.03 15.68
CA ARG A 89 2.22 9.28 15.02
C ARG A 89 1.56 9.47 13.66
N ALA A 90 1.43 8.39 12.89
CA ALA A 90 0.81 8.43 11.57
C ALA A 90 -0.67 8.82 11.66
N GLN A 91 -1.44 8.24 12.59
CA GLN A 91 -2.87 8.58 12.77
C GLN A 91 -3.08 10.06 13.17
N LEU A 92 -2.16 10.63 13.97
CA LEU A 92 -2.24 12.04 14.38
C LEU A 92 -1.98 12.94 13.18
N LEU A 93 -0.91 12.68 12.44
CA LEU A 93 -0.60 13.40 11.21
C LEU A 93 -1.74 13.31 10.20
N LEU A 94 -2.27 12.11 9.95
CA LEU A 94 -3.33 11.92 8.97
C LEU A 94 -4.59 12.72 9.35
N ARG A 95 -4.96 12.74 10.63
CA ARG A 95 -6.07 13.57 11.12
C ARG A 95 -5.80 15.07 10.96
N GLU A 96 -4.60 15.53 11.29
CA GLU A 96 -4.19 16.93 11.12
C GLU A 96 -4.27 17.37 9.64
N GLU A 97 -3.93 16.46 8.71
CA GLU A 97 -4.03 16.69 7.26
C GLU A 97 -5.45 16.43 6.69
N GLY A 98 -6.44 16.12 7.54
CA GLY A 98 -7.83 15.94 7.15
C GLY A 98 -8.20 14.55 6.60
N PHE A 99 -7.29 13.57 6.66
CA PHE A 99 -7.60 12.17 6.34
C PHE A 99 -8.25 11.50 7.55
N ILE A 100 -9.47 11.01 7.37
CA ILE A 100 -10.28 10.40 8.44
C ILE A 100 -10.58 8.92 8.21
N ASN A 101 -10.19 8.39 7.05
CA ASN A 101 -10.40 6.98 6.68
C ASN A 101 -9.07 6.37 6.27
N PHE A 102 -8.52 5.55 7.14
CA PHE A 102 -7.29 4.82 6.88
C PHE A 102 -7.26 3.51 7.66
N THR A 103 -6.52 2.54 7.13
CA THR A 103 -6.44 1.19 7.70
C THR A 103 -5.01 0.68 7.61
N ALA A 104 -4.46 0.26 8.75
CA ALA A 104 -3.20 -0.45 8.84
C ALA A 104 -3.44 -1.95 8.85
N TYR A 105 -2.70 -2.66 7.99
CA TYR A 105 -2.68 -4.11 7.94
C TYR A 105 -1.29 -4.63 8.22
N GLU A 106 -1.21 -5.80 8.85
CA GLU A 106 0.02 -6.53 9.01
C GLU A 106 0.48 -7.10 7.67
N THR A 107 1.79 -7.04 7.44
CA THR A 107 2.43 -7.71 6.31
C THR A 107 3.03 -9.03 6.77
N LYS A 108 3.69 -9.76 5.86
CA LYS A 108 4.35 -11.04 6.17
C LYS A 108 5.40 -10.95 7.30
N THR A 109 6.00 -9.78 7.51
CA THR A 109 7.07 -9.60 8.51
C THR A 109 6.45 -9.04 9.78
N PRO A 110 6.61 -9.71 10.93
CA PRO A 110 6.12 -9.18 12.21
C PRO A 110 6.62 -7.76 12.49
N GLY A 111 5.70 -6.88 12.87
CA GLY A 111 5.97 -5.46 13.13
C GLY A 111 5.95 -4.54 11.89
N HIS A 112 5.96 -5.09 10.68
CA HIS A 112 5.83 -4.30 9.45
C HIS A 112 4.35 -4.10 9.09
N LEU A 113 4.01 -2.92 8.60
CA LEU A 113 2.64 -2.52 8.30
C LEU A 113 2.51 -1.93 6.90
N HIS A 114 1.41 -2.25 6.24
CA HIS A 114 0.88 -1.43 5.16
C HIS A 114 -0.25 -0.56 5.70
N LEU A 115 -0.04 0.75 5.80
CA LEU A 115 -1.06 1.72 6.19
C LEU A 115 -1.64 2.38 4.94
N TYR A 116 -2.86 1.97 4.58
CA TYR A 116 -3.63 2.50 3.46
C TYR A 116 -4.43 3.73 3.90
N VAL A 117 -4.19 4.85 3.23
CA VAL A 117 -4.96 6.10 3.34
C VAL A 117 -5.99 6.12 2.21
N HIS A 118 -7.27 6.01 2.57
CA HIS A 118 -8.37 5.84 1.61
C HIS A 118 -8.82 7.19 1.04
N LYS A 119 -8.05 7.72 0.09
CA LYS A 119 -8.30 9.04 -0.54
C LYS A 119 -9.36 8.98 -1.64
N GLY A 120 -9.43 7.88 -2.37
CA GLY A 120 -10.28 7.69 -3.55
C GLY A 120 -9.71 8.34 -4.83
N HIS A 121 -10.06 7.77 -5.99
CA HIS A 121 -9.82 8.23 -7.38
C HIS A 121 -8.89 9.45 -7.54
N THR A 122 -7.61 9.27 -7.26
CA THR A 122 -6.58 10.32 -7.33
C THR A 122 -5.65 10.04 -8.50
N THR A 123 -5.24 11.07 -9.24
CA THR A 123 -4.26 10.89 -10.33
C THR A 123 -2.91 10.44 -9.77
N LEU A 124 -2.14 9.66 -10.54
CA LEU A 124 -0.84 9.15 -10.09
C LEU A 124 0.11 10.26 -9.59
N ASN A 125 0.21 11.37 -10.33
CA ASN A 125 1.10 12.48 -9.97
C ASN A 125 0.66 13.20 -8.68
N GLU A 126 -0.63 13.45 -8.51
CA GLU A 126 -1.18 14.04 -7.29
C GLU A 126 -0.95 13.11 -6.10
N ALA A 127 -1.19 11.80 -6.28
CA ALA A 127 -0.99 10.82 -5.23
C ALA A 127 0.48 10.73 -4.81
N CYS A 128 1.43 10.73 -5.76
CA CYS A 128 2.87 10.75 -5.45
C CYS A 128 3.29 12.04 -4.72
N THR A 129 2.76 13.19 -5.13
CA THR A 129 3.04 14.48 -4.47
C THR A 129 2.55 14.45 -3.03
N LEU A 130 1.33 13.98 -2.81
CA LEU A 130 0.74 13.85 -1.48
C LEU A 130 1.48 12.82 -0.62
N ALA A 131 1.85 11.68 -1.20
CA ALA A 131 2.62 10.65 -0.51
C ALA A 131 3.98 11.19 -0.02
N ASN A 132 4.67 11.96 -0.85
CA ASN A 132 5.93 12.61 -0.49
C ASN A 132 5.74 13.66 0.62
N MET A 133 4.70 14.49 0.53
CA MET A 133 4.37 15.48 1.56
C MET A 133 4.10 14.81 2.92
N LEU A 134 3.26 13.78 2.94
CA LEU A 134 2.93 13.03 4.16
C LEU A 134 4.17 12.35 4.76
N SER A 135 5.02 11.76 3.91
CA SER A 135 6.30 11.16 4.33
C SER A 135 7.21 12.19 4.99
N ALA A 136 7.34 13.37 4.37
CA ALA A 136 8.21 14.44 4.85
C ALA A 136 7.71 14.99 6.21
N LYS A 137 6.40 15.21 6.36
CA LYS A 137 5.82 15.65 7.64
C LYS A 137 6.02 14.61 8.74
N LEU A 138 5.78 13.32 8.46
CA LEU A 138 5.99 12.26 9.45
C LEU A 138 7.47 12.14 9.84
N SER A 139 8.40 12.34 8.89
CA SER A 139 9.84 12.26 9.16
C SER A 139 10.38 13.36 10.08
N GLN A 140 9.64 14.45 10.29
CA GLN A 140 9.99 15.46 11.28
C GLN A 140 9.75 14.98 12.72
N LYS A 141 8.94 13.93 12.90
CA LYS A 141 8.54 13.41 14.21
C LYS A 141 9.08 12.01 14.50
N LEU A 142 9.44 11.25 13.46
CA LEU A 142 9.96 9.89 13.54
C LEU A 142 11.11 9.69 12.55
N ALA A 143 12.07 8.86 12.91
CA ALA A 143 13.06 8.37 11.96
C ALA A 143 12.36 7.59 10.84
N LYS A 144 12.76 7.83 9.58
CA LYS A 144 12.09 7.25 8.43
C LYS A 144 12.44 5.76 8.30
N GLU A 145 11.48 4.91 8.65
CA GLU A 145 11.53 3.45 8.47
C GLU A 145 10.44 2.96 7.51
N TRP A 146 9.92 3.83 6.66
CA TRP A 146 8.85 3.52 5.72
C TRP A 146 9.17 3.97 4.30
N ARG A 147 8.54 3.29 3.35
CA ARG A 147 8.42 3.69 1.95
C ARG A 147 7.01 4.18 1.67
N MET A 148 6.88 5.02 0.65
CA MET A 148 5.58 5.52 0.20
C MET A 148 5.18 4.87 -1.11
N PHE A 149 3.89 4.65 -1.27
CA PHE A 149 3.26 4.26 -2.53
C PHE A 149 2.02 5.13 -2.79
N PRO A 150 1.73 5.50 -4.05
CA PRO A 150 2.57 5.26 -5.22
C PRO A 150 3.85 6.11 -5.18
N ASN A 151 4.82 5.72 -5.99
CA ASN A 151 6.13 6.36 -6.07
C ASN A 151 6.67 6.28 -7.51
N ILE A 152 7.04 7.44 -8.04
CA ILE A 152 7.55 7.64 -9.40
C ILE A 152 9.05 7.37 -9.56
N ASP A 153 9.77 7.09 -8.48
CA ASP A 153 11.22 6.80 -8.52
C ASP A 153 11.52 5.32 -8.77
N MET A 154 10.49 4.53 -9.03
CA MET A 154 10.57 3.15 -9.49
C MET A 154 9.65 2.93 -10.69
N PRO A 155 9.87 1.86 -11.49
CA PRO A 155 8.98 1.54 -12.60
C PRO A 155 7.53 1.39 -12.13
N LYS A 156 6.59 1.65 -13.04
CA LYS A 156 5.15 1.63 -12.73
C LYS A 156 4.71 0.26 -12.22
N GLU A 157 5.23 -0.84 -12.77
CA GLU A 157 4.93 -2.21 -12.30
C GLU A 157 5.41 -2.53 -10.89
N PHE A 158 6.34 -1.75 -10.32
CA PHE A 158 6.77 -1.93 -8.93
C PHE A 158 5.83 -1.27 -7.92
N ASN A 159 4.84 -0.50 -8.37
CA ASN A 159 3.81 0.08 -7.52
C ASN A 159 2.71 -0.94 -7.20
N ILE A 160 3.15 -2.08 -6.66
CA ILE A 160 2.34 -3.21 -6.23
C ILE A 160 2.54 -3.43 -4.73
N LEU A 161 1.53 -3.96 -4.07
CA LEU A 161 1.57 -4.28 -2.64
C LEU A 161 1.10 -5.72 -2.44
N THR A 162 1.83 -6.49 -1.64
CA THR A 162 1.35 -7.82 -1.23
C THR A 162 0.02 -7.67 -0.54
N LEU A 163 -0.88 -8.63 -0.77
CA LEU A 163 -2.15 -8.68 -0.06
C LEU A 163 -1.91 -8.66 1.47
N PRO A 164 -2.80 -8.01 2.24
CA PRO A 164 -2.65 -7.92 3.68
C PRO A 164 -2.91 -9.27 4.35
N TYR A 165 -2.20 -9.55 5.45
CA TYR A 165 -2.35 -10.81 6.20
C TYR A 165 -3.28 -10.72 7.39
N ASN A 166 -3.34 -9.57 8.08
CA ASN A 166 -4.24 -9.31 9.20
C ASN A 166 -4.58 -7.81 9.28
N LEU A 167 -5.70 -7.49 9.93
CA LEU A 167 -5.99 -6.12 10.34
C LEU A 167 -5.15 -5.78 11.58
N TYR A 168 -4.35 -4.72 11.50
CA TYR A 168 -3.64 -4.18 12.66
C TYR A 168 -4.53 -3.17 13.40
N GLN A 169 -4.90 -2.08 12.73
CA GLN A 169 -5.79 -1.06 13.29
C GLN A 169 -6.49 -0.28 12.17
N LYS A 170 -7.67 0.28 12.46
CA LYS A 170 -8.42 1.10 11.52
C LYS A 170 -8.98 2.33 12.19
N GLU A 171 -9.00 3.44 11.46
CA GLU A 171 -9.71 4.66 11.86
C GLU A 171 -10.81 4.96 10.85
N ARG A 172 -11.99 5.31 11.37
CA ARG A 172 -13.16 5.72 10.59
C ARG A 172 -13.72 6.96 11.24
N GLY A 173 -13.70 8.07 10.52
CA GLY A 173 -14.39 9.29 10.91
C GLY A 173 -15.61 9.52 10.05
N ALA A 174 -16.73 9.88 10.67
CA ALA A 174 -17.74 10.70 10.04
C ALA A 174 -17.36 12.16 10.37
N SER A 175 -16.63 12.83 9.49
CA SER A 175 -16.35 14.26 9.72
C SER A 175 -17.60 15.05 9.38
N TRP A 176 -18.35 15.44 10.40
CA TRP A 176 -19.04 16.73 10.36
C TRP A 176 -17.96 17.80 10.45
N SER A 177 -17.74 18.53 9.36
CA SER A 177 -16.73 19.56 9.27
C SER A 177 -16.99 20.66 10.29
N LYS A 178 -15.96 21.03 11.06
CA LYS A 178 -15.90 22.30 11.80
C LYS A 178 -15.64 23.51 10.89
N TYR A 179 -15.78 23.33 9.58
CA TYR A 179 -15.62 24.33 8.54
C TYR A 179 -16.67 24.09 7.45
N MET A 180 -17.94 24.31 7.80
CA MET A 180 -18.93 24.86 6.87
C MET A 180 -19.04 26.35 7.16
#